data_AF-A0A4U5MP22-F1
#
_entry.id   AF-A0A4U5MP22-F1
#
_cell.length_a   1.000
_cell.length_b   1.000
_cell.length_c   1.000
_cell.angle_alpha   90.00
_cell.angle_beta   90.00
_cell.angle_gamma   90.00
#
_symmetry.space_group_name_H-M   'P 1'
#
loop_
_entity.id
_entity.type
_entity.pdbx_description
1 polymer ?
#
loop_
_entity_poly.entity_id
_entity_poly.type
_entity_poly.pdbx_seq_one_letter_code
_entity_poly.pdbx_strand_id
1 'polypeptide(L)'
;MIRLNRFLTWLFAMSVYGLKILNDSYYPDLRRIVDEIVKIVPKEKIQLIHTDEWTSSELSRLREKHELTGAYPKDIERLCCKNLVAQIAEDAKIPHAKTVFLDFRQPINRKEFLNRIILEITKFPMFVKPNRMCGSAGIAKIANMEVLEKWLTERFQEEIPGEYVIQEFIEGEEFGVTVVLLPDGTWKPLIVDFLAGTTYQEAILKGEPLFMAALEFGKAVNGSFPNLREFTQKVIDAFRPQHPQIFCIQAFQELINTS
;
A
#
# COMPACT_ATOMS: atom_id res chain seq x y z
N MET A 1 -8.32 22.62 19.10
CA MET A 1 -7.90 21.51 18.20
C MET A 1 -6.64 20.91 18.81
N ILE A 2 -6.75 19.76 19.48
CA ILE A 2 -5.56 19.06 20.00
C ILE A 2 -5.03 18.23 18.84
N ARG A 3 -3.87 18.60 18.31
CA ARG A 3 -3.15 17.83 17.28
C ARG A 3 -2.15 16.95 18.00
N LEU A 4 -2.44 15.65 18.13
CA LEU A 4 -1.45 14.68 18.58
C LEU A 4 -0.53 14.37 17.39
N ASN A 5 0.55 15.15 17.24
CA ASN A 5 1.53 14.98 16.18
C ASN A 5 2.83 14.45 16.80
N ARG A 6 3.29 13.29 16.31
CA ARG A 6 4.60 12.67 16.53
C ARG A 6 5.09 12.54 17.98
N PHE A 7 4.92 11.37 18.60
CA PHE A 7 5.89 10.87 19.60
C PHE A 7 5.81 9.36 19.95
N LEU A 8 5.12 8.51 19.16
CA LEU A 8 4.92 7.10 19.55
C LEU A 8 5.51 6.05 18.60
N THR A 9 6.08 6.43 17.45
CA THR A 9 6.60 5.46 16.46
C THR A 9 7.85 4.70 16.90
N TRP A 10 8.56 5.14 17.94
CA TRP A 10 9.73 4.42 18.47
C TRP A 10 9.44 3.49 19.65
N LEU A 11 8.25 3.56 20.27
CA LEU A 11 7.92 2.71 21.42
C LEU A 11 7.18 1.41 21.06
N PHE A 12 6.68 1.24 19.83
CA PHE A 12 5.84 0.09 19.45
C PHE A 12 6.47 -0.88 18.44
N ALA A 13 7.76 -0.73 18.10
CA ALA A 13 8.45 -1.65 17.20
C ALA A 13 8.61 -3.07 17.76
N MET A 14 8.27 -3.31 19.04
CA MET A 14 8.51 -4.59 19.71
C MET A 14 7.42 -5.66 19.53
N SER A 15 6.25 -5.37 18.95
CA SER A 15 5.18 -6.37 18.72
C SER A 15 5.03 -6.83 17.26
N VAL A 16 5.90 -6.36 16.36
CA VAL A 16 5.72 -6.50 14.90
C VAL A 16 6.46 -7.72 14.31
N TYR A 17 7.34 -8.37 15.07
CA TYR A 17 8.03 -9.59 14.63
C TYR A 17 7.08 -10.79 14.66
N GLY A 18 6.59 -11.21 13.49
CA GLY A 18 5.80 -12.44 13.31
C GLY A 18 4.39 -12.26 12.73
N LEU A 19 3.94 -11.03 12.48
CA LEU A 19 2.64 -10.78 11.86
C LEU A 19 2.62 -11.24 10.40
N LYS A 20 1.63 -12.08 10.05
CA LYS A 20 1.35 -12.50 8.66
C LYS A 20 0.39 -11.56 7.94
N ILE A 21 -0.38 -10.77 8.69
CA ILE A 21 -1.41 -9.84 8.20
C ILE A 21 -1.39 -8.59 9.08
N LEU A 22 -1.38 -7.40 8.48
CA LEU A 22 -1.39 -6.12 9.22
C LEU A 22 -2.64 -5.91 10.07
N ASN A 23 -3.76 -6.52 9.69
CA ASN A 23 -5.00 -6.46 10.44
C ASN A 23 -4.85 -7.05 11.84
N ASP A 24 -3.90 -7.94 12.08
CA ASP A 24 -3.71 -8.55 13.41
C ASP A 24 -2.93 -7.64 14.36
N SER A 25 -2.53 -6.45 13.91
CA SER A 25 -1.89 -5.45 14.76
C SER A 25 -2.83 -4.99 15.89
N TYR A 26 -2.24 -4.86 17.08
CA TYR A 26 -2.92 -4.46 18.31
C TYR A 26 -2.02 -3.53 19.13
N TYR A 27 -2.53 -2.35 19.46
CA TYR A 27 -1.78 -1.31 20.19
C TYR A 27 -2.54 -0.90 21.47
N PRO A 28 -2.30 -1.56 22.62
CA PRO A 28 -3.09 -1.36 23.83
C PRO A 28 -3.00 0.07 24.39
N ASP A 29 -1.83 0.69 24.33
CA ASP A 29 -1.64 2.07 24.80
C ASP A 29 -2.35 3.08 23.92
N LEU A 30 -2.34 2.87 22.59
CA LEU A 30 -3.09 3.71 21.66
C LEU A 30 -4.59 3.64 21.97
N ARG A 31 -5.11 2.42 22.20
CA ARG A 31 -6.51 2.21 22.60
C ARG A 31 -6.83 2.96 23.89
N ARG A 32 -5.99 2.80 24.91
CA ARG A 32 -6.16 3.47 26.21
C ARG A 32 -6.17 4.99 26.07
N ILE A 33 -5.24 5.56 25.30
CA ILE A 33 -5.17 7.01 25.08
C ILE A 33 -6.43 7.51 24.37
N VAL A 34 -6.87 6.82 23.31
CA VAL A 34 -8.08 7.23 22.57
C VAL A 34 -9.33 7.11 23.46
N ASP A 35 -9.45 6.02 24.22
CA ASP A 35 -10.56 5.82 25.16
C ASP A 35 -10.63 6.95 26.21
N GLU A 36 -9.49 7.45 26.72
CA GLU A 36 -9.47 8.59 27.63
C GLU A 36 -9.80 9.92 26.93
N ILE A 37 -9.29 10.15 25.71
CA ILE A 37 -9.57 11.38 24.95
C ILE A 37 -11.07 11.52 24.68
N VAL A 38 -11.75 10.43 24.29
CA VAL A 38 -13.20 10.44 23.98
C VAL A 38 -14.06 10.78 25.21
N LYS A 39 -13.57 10.55 26.44
CA LYS A 39 -14.29 10.93 27.67
C LYS A 39 -14.26 12.44 27.95
N ILE A 40 -13.22 13.14 27.49
CA ILE A 40 -12.97 14.53 27.87
C ILE A 40 -13.10 15.52 26.71
N VAL A 41 -13.02 15.05 25.46
CA VAL A 41 -13.15 15.89 24.25
C VAL A 41 -14.46 15.52 23.53
N PRO A 42 -15.30 16.50 23.16
CA PRO A 42 -16.47 16.24 22.31
C PRO A 42 -16.08 15.52 21.02
N LYS A 43 -16.85 14.50 20.61
CA LYS A 43 -16.48 13.58 19.52
C LYS A 43 -16.20 14.32 18.21
N GLU A 44 -17.00 15.33 17.92
CA GLU A 44 -16.92 16.20 16.72
C GLU A 44 -15.60 16.99 16.65
N LYS A 45 -14.89 17.13 17.77
CA LYS A 45 -13.59 17.81 17.86
C LYS A 45 -12.41 16.85 17.83
N ILE A 46 -12.65 15.54 17.80
CA ILE A 46 -11.61 14.51 17.75
C ILE A 46 -11.38 14.10 16.30
N GLN A 47 -10.14 14.21 15.86
CA GLN A 47 -9.69 13.67 14.57
C GLN A 47 -8.46 12.80 14.82
N LEU A 48 -8.59 11.52 14.52
CA LEU A 48 -7.48 10.57 14.58
C LEU A 48 -6.79 10.55 13.22
N ILE A 49 -5.61 11.16 13.11
CA ILE A 49 -4.80 11.17 11.89
C ILE A 49 -3.71 10.10 12.04
N HIS A 50 -3.55 9.26 11.02
CA HIS A 50 -2.48 8.27 10.96
C HIS A 50 -1.47 8.68 9.89
N THR A 51 -0.20 8.37 10.12
CA THR A 51 0.90 8.69 9.20
C THR A 51 1.71 7.45 8.79
N ASP A 52 1.34 6.28 9.30
CA ASP A 52 1.94 4.99 8.96
C ASP A 52 0.86 3.93 8.77
N GLU A 53 1.19 2.92 7.97
CA GLU A 53 0.24 1.85 7.62
C GLU A 53 0.06 0.83 8.75
N TRP A 54 1.04 0.70 9.64
CA TRP A 54 1.01 -0.24 10.77
C TRP A 54 -0.09 0.08 11.79
N THR A 55 -0.37 1.36 12.02
CA THR A 55 -1.41 1.81 12.95
C THR A 55 -2.79 1.96 12.30
N SER A 56 -2.88 1.85 10.97
CA SER A 56 -4.11 2.12 10.21
C SER A 56 -5.29 1.24 10.63
N SER A 57 -5.08 -0.07 10.74
CA SER A 57 -6.06 -1.06 11.16
C SER A 57 -6.58 -0.79 12.58
N GLU A 58 -5.69 -0.54 13.52
CA GLU A 58 -6.05 -0.26 14.91
C GLU A 58 -6.82 1.06 15.05
N LEU A 59 -6.36 2.11 14.39
CA LEU A 59 -7.06 3.40 14.39
C LEU A 59 -8.43 3.30 13.75
N SER A 60 -8.59 2.51 12.68
CA SER A 60 -9.90 2.33 12.05
C SER A 60 -10.92 1.68 12.99
N ARG A 61 -10.51 0.68 13.78
CA ARG A 61 -11.34 0.05 14.82
C ARG A 61 -11.69 1.01 15.94
N LEU A 62 -10.73 1.85 16.34
CA LEU A 62 -10.97 2.87 17.36
C LEU A 62 -11.95 3.94 16.89
N ARG A 63 -11.86 4.35 15.62
CA ARG A 63 -12.85 5.26 15.03
C ARG A 63 -14.24 4.63 15.01
N GLU A 64 -14.36 3.38 14.56
CA GLU A 64 -15.64 2.65 14.53
C GLU A 64 -16.22 2.45 15.93
N LYS A 65 -15.42 1.99 16.89
CA LYS A 65 -15.82 1.79 18.30
C LYS A 65 -16.42 3.05 18.92
N HIS A 66 -15.86 4.21 18.63
CA HIS A 66 -16.23 5.48 19.25
C HIS A 66 -17.10 6.37 18.37
N GLU A 67 -17.48 5.90 17.18
CA GLU A 67 -18.25 6.66 16.18
C GLU A 67 -17.55 7.98 15.78
N LEU A 68 -16.22 7.94 15.66
CA LEU A 68 -15.43 9.08 15.22
C LEU A 68 -15.38 9.14 13.69
N THR A 69 -15.24 10.34 13.13
CA THR A 69 -15.10 10.53 11.69
C THR A 69 -13.76 10.01 11.16
N GLY A 70 -13.78 9.31 10.02
CA GLY A 70 -12.59 8.90 9.26
C GLY A 70 -12.71 7.48 8.70
N ALA A 71 -11.60 6.90 8.24
CA ALA A 71 -11.55 5.54 7.69
C ALA A 71 -11.87 4.45 8.74
N TYR A 72 -12.82 3.59 8.42
CA TYR A 72 -13.24 2.41 9.17
C TYR A 72 -12.59 1.13 8.61
N PRO A 73 -12.71 -0.02 9.30
CA PRO A 73 -12.01 -1.25 8.88
C PRO A 73 -12.27 -1.65 7.42
N LYS A 74 -13.49 -1.45 6.92
CA LYS A 74 -13.82 -1.69 5.51
C LYS A 74 -13.11 -0.76 4.54
N ASP A 75 -12.88 0.50 4.92
CA ASP A 75 -12.09 1.44 4.11
C ASP A 75 -10.63 1.02 4.06
N ILE A 76 -10.05 0.62 5.20
CA ILE A 76 -8.67 0.12 5.26
C ILE A 76 -8.53 -1.15 4.43
N GLU A 77 -9.45 -2.10 4.56
CA GLU A 77 -9.46 -3.30 3.73
C GLU A 77 -9.47 -2.96 2.24
N ARG A 78 -10.36 -2.08 1.82
CA ARG A 78 -10.50 -1.69 0.42
C ARG A 78 -9.28 -0.97 -0.15
N LEU A 79 -8.56 -0.20 0.67
CA LEU A 79 -7.43 0.63 0.25
C LEU A 79 -6.05 -0.04 0.44
N CYS A 80 -5.94 -1.04 1.32
CA CYS A 80 -4.66 -1.69 1.63
C CYS A 80 -4.57 -3.16 1.16
N CYS A 81 -5.70 -3.79 0.80
CA CYS A 81 -5.70 -5.17 0.31
C CYS A 81 -5.39 -5.18 -1.20
N LYS A 82 -4.22 -5.74 -1.59
CA LYS A 82 -3.66 -5.55 -2.94
C LYS A 82 -4.55 -6.05 -4.06
N ASN A 83 -5.28 -7.15 -3.87
CA ASN A 83 -6.24 -7.63 -4.86
C ASN A 83 -7.42 -6.66 -5.05
N LEU A 84 -7.92 -6.03 -3.98
CA LEU A 84 -8.98 -5.03 -4.07
C LEU A 84 -8.47 -3.73 -4.70
N VAL A 85 -7.25 -3.31 -4.36
CA VAL A 85 -6.58 -2.16 -4.97
C VAL A 85 -6.43 -2.36 -6.47
N ALA A 86 -5.98 -3.54 -6.91
CA ALA A 86 -5.87 -3.88 -8.33
C ALA A 86 -7.24 -3.89 -9.02
N GLN A 87 -8.27 -4.45 -8.38
CA GLN A 87 -9.63 -4.46 -8.92
C GLN A 87 -10.19 -3.04 -9.11
N ILE A 88 -10.01 -2.16 -8.12
CA ILE A 88 -10.46 -0.75 -8.22
C ILE A 88 -9.73 -0.03 -9.36
N ALA A 89 -8.43 -0.29 -9.53
CA ALA A 89 -7.65 0.29 -10.62
C ALA A 89 -8.15 -0.20 -11.99
N GLU A 90 -8.39 -1.50 -12.15
CA GLU A 90 -8.96 -2.11 -13.37
C GLU A 90 -10.34 -1.51 -13.70
N ASP A 91 -11.26 -1.51 -12.74
CA ASP A 91 -12.62 -0.97 -12.92
C ASP A 91 -12.62 0.51 -13.33
N ALA A 92 -11.68 1.28 -12.79
CA ALA A 92 -11.50 2.70 -13.08
C ALA A 92 -10.60 2.98 -14.30
N LYS A 93 -10.13 1.94 -15.00
CA LYS A 93 -9.19 2.04 -16.13
C LYS A 93 -7.95 2.85 -15.77
N ILE A 94 -7.45 2.69 -14.56
CA ILE A 94 -6.17 3.24 -14.11
C ILE A 94 -5.10 2.20 -14.49
N PRO A 95 -4.04 2.59 -15.23
CA PRO A 95 -2.94 1.69 -15.52
C PRO A 95 -2.37 1.10 -14.24
N HIS A 96 -2.23 -0.23 -14.21
CA HIS A 96 -1.68 -0.96 -13.09
C HIS A 96 -0.98 -2.21 -13.62
N ALA A 97 -0.10 -2.79 -12.81
CA ALA A 97 0.59 -4.02 -13.14
C ALA A 97 -0.41 -5.18 -13.30
N LYS A 98 -0.26 -5.98 -14.36
CA LYS A 98 -0.98 -7.25 -14.48
C LYS A 98 -0.81 -8.05 -13.20
N THR A 99 -1.93 -8.44 -12.60
CA THR A 99 -1.99 -8.98 -11.25
C THR A 99 -2.79 -10.27 -11.24
N VAL A 100 -2.24 -11.32 -10.61
CA VAL A 100 -2.97 -12.56 -10.32
C VAL A 100 -3.07 -12.75 -8.82
N PHE A 101 -4.29 -12.92 -8.34
CA PHE A 101 -4.57 -13.22 -6.93
C PHE A 101 -4.52 -14.73 -6.66
N LEU A 102 -3.77 -15.11 -5.62
CA LEU A 102 -3.53 -16.49 -5.20
C LEU A 102 -4.00 -16.66 -3.75
N ASP A 103 -5.08 -17.41 -3.55
CA ASP A 103 -5.60 -17.77 -2.23
C ASP A 103 -5.36 -19.26 -1.97
N PHE A 104 -4.31 -19.59 -1.23
CA PHE A 104 -3.94 -20.98 -0.93
C PHE A 104 -4.89 -21.65 0.08
N ARG A 105 -5.87 -20.93 0.63
CA ARG A 105 -6.92 -21.50 1.49
C ARG A 105 -8.05 -22.13 0.68
N GLN A 106 -8.16 -21.77 -0.61
CA GLN A 106 -9.15 -22.32 -1.52
C GLN A 106 -8.69 -23.69 -2.05
N PRO A 107 -9.62 -24.59 -2.44
CA PRO A 107 -9.29 -25.91 -2.98
C PRO A 107 -8.82 -25.84 -4.45
N ILE A 108 -7.89 -24.94 -4.75
CA ILE A 108 -7.29 -24.77 -6.08
C ILE A 108 -5.96 -25.51 -6.12
N ASN A 109 -5.70 -26.27 -7.18
CA ASN A 109 -4.46 -27.02 -7.30
C ASN A 109 -3.32 -26.18 -7.91
N ARG A 110 -2.08 -26.64 -7.71
CA ARG A 110 -0.87 -25.96 -8.22
C ARG A 110 -0.88 -25.72 -9.72
N LYS A 111 -1.35 -26.67 -10.52
CA LYS A 111 -1.38 -26.57 -11.98
C LYS A 111 -2.30 -25.43 -12.43
N GLU A 112 -3.43 -25.25 -11.75
CA GLU A 112 -4.36 -24.18 -12.03
C GLU A 112 -3.79 -22.81 -11.68
N PHE A 113 -3.13 -22.65 -10.53
CA PHE A 113 -2.39 -21.41 -10.23
C PHE A 113 -1.31 -21.12 -11.27
N LEU A 114 -0.48 -22.10 -11.62
CA LEU A 114 0.57 -21.92 -12.61
C LEU A 114 -0.01 -21.46 -13.97
N ASN A 115 -1.07 -22.10 -14.43
CA ASN A 115 -1.73 -21.73 -15.69
C ASN A 115 -2.27 -20.30 -15.65
N ARG A 116 -2.96 -19.90 -14.57
CA ARG A 116 -3.46 -18.53 -14.42
C ARG A 116 -2.33 -17.50 -14.46
N ILE A 117 -1.22 -17.78 -13.80
CA ILE A 117 -0.05 -16.89 -13.76
C ILE A 117 0.55 -16.73 -15.15
N ILE A 118 0.77 -17.83 -15.88
CA ILE A 118 1.40 -17.79 -17.21
C ILE A 118 0.51 -17.10 -18.25
N LEU A 119 -0.81 -17.33 -18.17
CA LEU A 119 -1.77 -16.72 -19.09
C LEU A 119 -1.82 -15.19 -18.92
N GLU A 120 -1.81 -14.70 -17.69
CA GLU A 120 -1.91 -13.27 -17.40
C GLU A 120 -0.54 -12.58 -17.46
N ILE A 121 0.44 -13.11 -16.74
CA ILE A 121 1.77 -12.53 -16.58
C ILE A 121 2.75 -13.31 -17.47
N THR A 122 2.84 -12.88 -18.72
CA THR A 122 3.59 -13.60 -19.78
C THR A 122 5.10 -13.40 -19.75
N LYS A 123 5.63 -12.62 -18.79
CA LYS A 123 7.04 -12.19 -18.74
C LYS A 123 7.62 -12.28 -17.33
N PHE A 124 8.91 -12.57 -17.27
CA PHE A 124 9.73 -12.49 -16.06
C PHE A 124 10.64 -11.25 -16.12
N PRO A 125 11.08 -10.70 -14.96
CA PRO A 125 10.76 -11.14 -13.60
C PRO A 125 9.32 -10.78 -13.19
N MET A 126 8.79 -11.50 -12.21
CA MET A 126 7.55 -11.19 -11.52
C MET A 126 7.83 -10.94 -10.04
N PHE A 127 6.92 -10.26 -9.35
CA PHE A 127 7.01 -10.04 -7.91
C PHE A 127 5.80 -10.61 -7.22
N VAL A 128 6.05 -11.42 -6.19
CA VAL A 128 5.00 -11.93 -5.31
C VAL A 128 5.05 -11.20 -3.99
N LYS A 129 3.88 -10.82 -3.49
CA LYS A 129 3.71 -10.01 -2.28
C LYS A 129 2.56 -10.57 -1.45
N PRO A 130 2.64 -10.58 -0.11
CA PRO A 130 1.48 -10.90 0.71
C PRO A 130 0.37 -9.87 0.45
N ASN A 131 -0.88 -10.35 0.37
CA ASN A 131 -2.01 -9.52 -0.03
C ASN A 131 -2.29 -8.35 0.95
N ARG A 132 -1.92 -8.53 2.23
CA ARG A 132 -2.28 -7.63 3.35
C ARG A 132 -1.07 -7.20 4.22
N MET A 133 0.11 -7.07 3.61
CA MET A 133 1.33 -6.57 4.26
C MET A 133 1.86 -5.29 3.59
N CYS A 134 2.72 -4.53 4.27
CA CYS A 134 3.33 -3.30 3.78
C CYS A 134 4.85 -3.30 3.94
N GLY A 135 5.51 -2.22 3.51
CA GLY A 135 6.93 -2.00 3.75
C GLY A 135 7.85 -3.07 3.18
N SER A 136 7.48 -3.64 2.03
CA SER A 136 8.20 -4.74 1.37
C SER A 136 8.31 -6.05 2.17
N ALA A 137 7.56 -6.20 3.26
CA ALA A 137 7.54 -7.42 4.05
C ALA A 137 6.99 -8.61 3.25
N GLY A 138 7.76 -9.71 3.21
CA GLY A 138 7.37 -10.96 2.55
C GLY A 138 7.38 -10.92 1.02
N ILE A 139 7.94 -9.87 0.41
CA ILE A 139 8.08 -9.81 -1.05
C ILE A 139 9.15 -10.80 -1.52
N ALA A 140 8.87 -11.52 -2.61
CA ALA A 140 9.86 -12.32 -3.30
C ALA A 140 9.88 -12.02 -4.81
N LYS A 141 11.08 -12.08 -5.39
CA LYS A 141 11.29 -11.98 -6.84
C LYS A 141 11.21 -13.37 -7.46
N ILE A 142 10.38 -13.51 -8.48
CA ILE A 142 10.29 -14.71 -9.30
C ILE A 142 11.05 -14.42 -10.60
N ALA A 143 12.28 -14.89 -10.69
CA ALA A 143 13.18 -14.55 -11.80
C ALA A 143 12.93 -15.37 -13.07
N ASN A 144 12.34 -16.55 -12.94
CA ASN A 144 12.09 -17.49 -14.03
C ASN A 144 11.06 -18.56 -13.61
N MET A 145 10.73 -19.47 -14.54
CA MET A 145 9.76 -20.54 -14.33
C MET A 145 10.13 -21.51 -13.20
N GLU A 146 11.40 -21.89 -13.10
CA GLU A 146 11.87 -22.82 -12.05
C GLU A 146 11.64 -22.22 -10.66
N VAL A 147 11.95 -20.94 -10.48
CA VAL A 147 11.70 -20.21 -9.23
C VAL A 147 10.20 -20.13 -8.95
N LEU A 148 9.35 -19.93 -9.96
CA LEU A 148 7.90 -19.88 -9.80
C LEU A 148 7.34 -21.22 -9.30
N GLU A 149 7.70 -22.33 -9.96
CA GLU A 149 7.22 -23.66 -9.60
C GLU A 149 7.67 -24.08 -8.20
N LYS A 150 8.92 -23.77 -7.85
CA LYS A 150 9.45 -23.98 -6.50
C LYS A 150 8.66 -23.15 -5.48
N TRP A 151 8.48 -21.86 -5.74
CA TRP A 151 7.75 -20.98 -4.84
C TRP A 151 6.31 -21.46 -4.61
N LEU A 152 5.59 -21.86 -5.67
CA LEU A 152 4.25 -22.43 -5.53
C LEU A 152 4.26 -23.71 -4.69
N THR A 153 5.20 -24.61 -4.95
CA THR A 153 5.32 -25.89 -4.22
C THR A 153 5.50 -25.67 -2.72
N GLU A 154 6.36 -24.73 -2.33
CA GLU A 154 6.56 -24.37 -0.92
C GLU A 154 5.27 -23.85 -0.28
N ARG A 155 4.55 -22.93 -0.95
CA ARG A 155 3.30 -22.35 -0.41
C ARG A 155 2.18 -23.39 -0.24
N PHE A 156 2.09 -24.39 -1.13
CA PHE A 156 1.13 -25.49 -1.01
C PHE A 156 1.43 -26.44 0.16
N GLN A 157 2.66 -26.42 0.69
CA GLN A 157 3.09 -27.25 1.81
C GLN A 157 3.10 -26.49 3.15
N GLU A 158 2.73 -25.21 3.15
CA GLU A 158 2.69 -24.42 4.38
C GLU A 158 1.55 -24.89 5.29
N GLU A 159 1.85 -25.02 6.58
CA GLU A 159 0.88 -25.38 7.61
C GLU A 159 -0.26 -24.36 7.72
N ILE A 160 0.06 -23.08 7.51
CA ILE A 160 -0.91 -21.99 7.55
C ILE A 160 -0.92 -21.31 6.18
N PRO A 161 -1.86 -21.67 5.28
CA PRO A 161 -1.93 -21.10 3.95
C PRO A 161 -2.28 -19.61 3.99
N GLY A 162 -1.63 -18.85 3.09
CA GLY A 162 -1.77 -17.40 2.99
C GLY A 162 -2.44 -16.92 1.70
N GLU A 163 -2.66 -15.61 1.63
CA GLU A 163 -3.12 -14.89 0.45
C GLU A 163 -1.96 -14.07 -0.15
N TYR A 164 -1.77 -14.19 -1.45
CA TYR A 164 -0.72 -13.50 -2.18
C TYR A 164 -1.25 -12.86 -3.45
N VAL A 165 -0.56 -11.82 -3.90
CA VAL A 165 -0.65 -11.33 -5.27
C VAL A 165 0.69 -11.56 -5.95
N ILE A 166 0.64 -12.05 -7.19
CA ILE A 166 1.80 -12.01 -8.08
C ILE A 166 1.53 -10.96 -9.16
N GLN A 167 2.52 -10.12 -9.42
CA GLN A 167 2.41 -8.98 -10.33
C GLN A 167 3.55 -9.01 -11.33
N GLU A 168 3.29 -8.52 -12.55
CA GLU A 168 4.37 -8.24 -13.49
C GLU A 168 5.33 -7.19 -12.93
N PHE A 169 6.57 -7.22 -13.39
CA PHE A 169 7.51 -6.17 -13.11
C PHE A 169 7.25 -4.96 -13.99
N ILE A 170 7.11 -3.79 -13.38
CA ILE A 170 6.99 -2.52 -14.09
C ILE A 170 8.36 -1.88 -14.22
N GLU A 171 8.80 -1.73 -15.46
CA GLU A 171 10.00 -0.96 -15.79
C GLU A 171 9.64 0.53 -15.86
N GLY A 172 10.10 1.29 -14.88
CA GLY A 172 9.78 2.71 -14.80
C GLY A 172 10.41 3.40 -13.59
N GLU A 173 10.35 4.73 -13.60
CA GLU A 173 10.70 5.54 -12.44
C GLU A 173 9.58 5.44 -11.41
N GLU A 174 9.91 4.94 -10.23
CA GLU A 174 8.97 4.82 -9.12
C GLU A 174 8.82 6.15 -8.39
N PHE A 175 7.57 6.55 -8.13
CA PHE A 175 7.25 7.78 -7.41
C PHE A 175 6.07 7.60 -6.45
N GLY A 176 6.09 8.40 -5.39
CA GLY A 176 5.05 8.58 -4.41
C GLY A 176 4.45 9.99 -4.50
N VAL A 177 3.13 10.10 -4.35
CA VAL A 177 2.42 11.37 -4.17
C VAL A 177 1.73 11.34 -2.83
N THR A 178 2.09 12.26 -1.95
CA THR A 178 1.37 12.46 -0.69
C THR A 178 0.48 13.69 -0.79
N VAL A 179 -0.81 13.52 -0.47
CA VAL A 179 -1.82 14.59 -0.44
C VAL A 179 -2.52 14.65 0.92
N VAL A 180 -3.05 15.82 1.25
CA VAL A 180 -4.05 15.98 2.32
C VAL A 180 -5.42 16.11 1.69
N LEU A 181 -6.32 15.22 2.08
CA LEU A 181 -7.74 15.25 1.78
C LEU A 181 -8.43 16.14 2.82
N LEU A 182 -9.10 17.19 2.37
CA LEU A 182 -9.70 18.22 3.21
C LEU A 182 -11.18 17.92 3.53
N PRO A 183 -11.72 18.48 4.62
CA PRO A 183 -13.11 18.25 5.02
C PRO A 183 -14.16 18.69 3.98
N ASP A 184 -13.81 19.62 3.10
CA ASP A 184 -14.66 20.12 2.02
C ASP A 184 -14.66 19.22 0.76
N GLY A 185 -14.01 18.05 0.84
CA GLY A 185 -13.88 17.12 -0.28
C GLY A 185 -12.74 17.45 -1.25
N THR A 186 -12.05 18.58 -1.07
CA THR A 186 -10.90 18.93 -1.92
C THR A 186 -9.62 18.26 -1.42
N TRP A 187 -8.53 18.38 -2.18
CA TRP A 187 -7.21 17.89 -1.76
C TRP A 187 -6.12 18.92 -2.02
N LYS A 188 -5.05 18.86 -1.20
CA LYS A 188 -3.83 19.66 -1.39
C LYS A 188 -2.62 18.74 -1.46
N PRO A 189 -1.75 18.91 -2.47
CA PRO A 189 -0.50 18.15 -2.51
C PRO A 189 0.43 18.57 -1.38
N LEU A 190 1.16 17.61 -0.83
CA LEU A 190 2.25 17.88 0.11
C LEU A 190 3.60 17.72 -0.58
N ILE A 191 3.89 16.53 -1.07
CA ILE A 191 5.22 16.18 -1.60
C ILE A 191 5.09 15.09 -2.65
N VAL A 192 6.04 15.10 -3.59
CA VAL A 192 6.25 14.00 -4.54
C VAL A 192 7.63 13.44 -4.25
N ASP A 193 7.69 12.20 -3.77
CA ASP A 193 8.93 11.47 -3.54
C ASP A 193 9.19 10.52 -4.72
N PHE A 194 10.44 10.26 -5.04
CA PHE A 194 10.82 9.35 -6.12
C PHE A 194 12.23 8.80 -5.90
N LEU A 195 12.52 7.67 -6.55
CA LEU A 195 13.84 7.05 -6.49
C LEU A 195 14.74 7.66 -7.56
N ALA A 196 15.71 8.47 -7.13
CA ALA A 196 16.60 9.17 -8.04
C ALA A 196 17.73 8.25 -8.50
N GLY A 197 17.69 7.84 -9.78
CA GLY A 197 18.80 7.13 -10.44
C GLY A 197 19.00 5.68 -10.01
N THR A 198 18.01 5.08 -9.33
CA THR A 198 18.00 3.66 -8.96
C THR A 198 16.55 3.19 -8.79
N THR A 199 16.33 1.88 -8.67
CA THR A 199 15.03 1.31 -8.29
C THR A 199 15.15 0.61 -6.92
N TYR A 200 14.03 0.39 -6.21
CA TYR A 200 14.06 -0.43 -4.99
C TYR A 200 14.70 -1.81 -5.27
N GLN A 201 14.45 -2.35 -6.47
CA GLN A 201 15.09 -3.59 -6.90
C GLN A 201 16.62 -3.46 -6.93
N GLU A 202 17.17 -2.45 -7.58
CA GLU A 202 18.62 -2.30 -7.71
C GLU A 202 19.28 -2.07 -6.36
N ALA A 203 18.71 -1.19 -5.53
CA ALA A 203 19.19 -0.96 -4.19
C ALA A 203 19.18 -2.25 -3.34
N ILE A 204 18.07 -3.00 -3.34
CA ILE A 204 17.92 -4.22 -2.53
C ILE A 204 18.79 -5.36 -3.08
N LEU A 205 18.82 -5.58 -4.39
CA LEU A 205 19.51 -6.72 -5.00
C LEU A 205 21.02 -6.52 -5.11
N LYS A 206 21.47 -5.31 -5.41
CA LYS A 206 22.90 -5.01 -5.63
C LYS A 206 23.57 -4.46 -4.38
N GLY A 207 22.82 -4.21 -3.31
CA GLY A 207 23.32 -3.52 -2.11
C GLY A 207 23.71 -2.07 -2.39
N GLU A 208 23.15 -1.48 -3.45
CA GLU A 208 23.40 -0.10 -3.83
C GLU A 208 22.61 0.85 -2.90
N PRO A 209 23.15 2.04 -2.61
CA PRO A 209 22.43 3.03 -1.82
C PRO A 209 21.13 3.45 -2.51
N LEU A 210 20.03 3.39 -1.77
CA LEU A 210 18.74 3.92 -2.21
C LEU A 210 18.73 5.44 -2.04
N PHE A 211 18.67 6.19 -3.13
CA PHE A 211 18.53 7.64 -3.10
C PHE A 211 17.07 8.03 -3.30
N MET A 212 16.41 8.43 -2.19
CA MET A 212 15.09 9.04 -2.26
C MET A 212 15.24 10.56 -2.42
N ALA A 213 14.69 11.08 -3.51
CA ALA A 213 14.57 12.51 -3.76
C ALA A 213 13.12 12.95 -3.59
N ALA A 214 12.92 14.25 -3.44
CA ALA A 214 11.58 14.82 -3.34
C ALA A 214 11.46 16.15 -4.06
N LEU A 215 10.29 16.38 -4.64
CA LEU A 215 9.93 17.62 -5.33
C LEU A 215 8.66 18.20 -4.72
N GLU A 216 8.58 19.53 -4.77
CA GLU A 216 7.30 20.22 -4.67
C GLU A 216 6.41 19.79 -5.84
N PHE A 217 5.12 19.60 -5.57
CA PHE A 217 4.18 19.07 -6.57
C PHE A 217 4.13 19.90 -7.87
N GLY A 218 4.21 21.23 -7.78
CA GLY A 218 4.26 22.08 -8.97
C GLY A 218 5.50 21.85 -9.84
N LYS A 219 6.66 21.57 -9.22
CA LYS A 219 7.91 21.26 -9.94
C LYS A 219 7.85 19.86 -10.56
N ALA A 220 7.25 18.90 -9.87
CA ALA A 220 7.01 17.57 -10.41
C ALA A 220 6.11 17.63 -11.65
N VAL A 221 4.97 18.33 -11.57
CA VAL A 221 4.03 18.51 -12.70
C VAL A 221 4.67 19.25 -13.88
N ASN A 222 5.53 20.24 -13.64
CA ASN A 222 6.17 20.98 -14.73
C ASN A 222 7.48 20.35 -15.22
N GLY A 223 7.84 19.18 -14.70
CA GLY A 223 9.12 18.52 -14.94
C GLY A 223 8.94 17.01 -15.12
N SER A 224 9.44 16.22 -14.16
CA SER A 224 9.54 14.77 -14.27
C SER A 224 8.21 14.03 -14.42
N PHE A 225 7.09 14.60 -13.96
CA PHE A 225 5.79 13.92 -13.90
C PHE A 225 4.66 14.80 -14.47
N PRO A 226 4.60 15.03 -15.80
CA PRO A 226 3.71 16.03 -16.41
C PRO A 226 2.21 15.78 -16.22
N ASN A 227 1.79 14.51 -16.12
CA ASN A 227 0.38 14.13 -15.96
C ASN A 227 -0.04 13.89 -14.50
N LEU A 228 0.84 14.24 -13.54
CA LEU A 228 0.67 13.86 -12.13
C LEU A 228 -0.62 14.38 -11.50
N ARG A 229 -1.07 15.59 -11.89
CA ARG A 229 -2.31 16.19 -11.37
C ARG A 229 -3.54 15.40 -11.80
N GLU A 230 -3.66 15.11 -13.09
CA GLU A 230 -4.77 14.34 -13.64
C GLU A 230 -4.78 12.92 -13.09
N PHE A 231 -3.61 12.28 -13.05
CA PHE A 231 -3.44 10.95 -12.45
C PHE A 231 -3.88 10.93 -10.99
N THR A 232 -3.41 11.88 -10.18
CA THR A 232 -3.75 11.98 -8.74
C THR A 232 -5.25 12.17 -8.54
N GLN A 233 -5.88 13.05 -9.32
CA GLN A 233 -7.33 13.26 -9.26
C GLN A 233 -8.10 11.97 -9.62
N LYS A 234 -7.72 11.31 -10.72
CA LYS A 234 -8.35 10.06 -11.16
C LYS A 234 -8.26 8.97 -10.11
N VAL A 235 -7.10 8.84 -9.43
CA VAL A 235 -6.93 7.89 -8.33
C VAL A 235 -7.83 8.26 -7.15
N ILE A 236 -7.89 9.53 -6.73
CA ILE A 236 -8.79 9.95 -5.63
C ILE A 236 -10.26 9.67 -5.97
N ASP A 237 -10.69 9.96 -7.19
CA ASP A 237 -12.07 9.75 -7.63
C ASP A 237 -12.47 8.27 -7.67
N ALA A 238 -11.55 7.41 -8.12
CA ALA A 238 -11.74 5.97 -8.18
C ALA A 238 -11.70 5.32 -6.80
N PHE A 239 -10.68 5.65 -6.02
CA PHE A 239 -10.43 5.04 -4.71
C PHE A 239 -11.29 5.65 -3.60
N ARG A 240 -11.95 6.79 -3.81
CA ARG A 240 -12.86 7.44 -2.84
C ARG A 240 -12.36 7.32 -1.38
N PRO A 241 -11.13 7.73 -1.08
CA PRO A 241 -10.60 7.71 0.29
C PRO A 241 -11.48 8.56 1.22
N GLN A 242 -11.51 8.23 2.52
CA GLN A 242 -12.29 9.04 3.48
C GLN A 242 -11.67 10.42 3.68
N HIS A 243 -12.50 11.42 3.94
CA HIS A 243 -12.06 12.78 4.24
C HIS A 243 -12.38 13.15 5.71
N PRO A 244 -11.54 13.95 6.39
CA PRO A 244 -10.18 14.37 6.02
C PRO A 244 -9.12 13.32 6.42
N GLN A 245 -8.09 13.13 5.60
CA GLN A 245 -6.94 12.28 5.93
C GLN A 245 -5.72 12.60 5.07
N ILE A 246 -4.57 12.03 5.42
CA ILE A 246 -3.41 11.97 4.52
C ILE A 246 -3.60 10.75 3.62
N PHE A 247 -3.35 10.91 2.33
CA PHE A 247 -3.45 9.84 1.34
C PHE A 247 -2.19 9.79 0.50
N CYS A 248 -1.62 8.59 0.36
CA CYS A 248 -0.39 8.34 -0.37
C CYS A 248 -0.69 7.46 -1.57
N ILE A 249 -0.20 7.86 -2.73
CA ILE A 249 -0.31 7.12 -3.99
C ILE A 249 1.09 6.72 -4.40
N GLN A 250 1.33 5.43 -4.63
CA GLN A 250 2.60 4.92 -5.16
C GLN A 250 2.35 4.42 -6.58
N ALA A 251 3.19 4.84 -7.52
CA ALA A 251 3.05 4.53 -8.93
C ALA A 251 4.41 4.48 -9.63
N PHE A 252 4.37 4.09 -10.90
CA PHE A 252 5.53 4.04 -11.78
C PHE A 252 5.25 4.89 -13.02
N GLN A 253 6.24 5.63 -13.47
CA GLN A 253 6.24 6.27 -14.77
C GLN A 253 7.11 5.47 -15.73
N GLU A 254 6.52 4.93 -16.79
CA GLU A 254 7.28 4.24 -17.84
C GLU A 254 8.35 5.17 -18.41
N LEU A 255 9.56 4.65 -18.57
CA LEU A 255 10.62 5.37 -19.26
C LEU A 255 10.21 5.48 -20.73
N ILE A 256 10.06 6.70 -21.23
CA ILE A 256 9.91 6.92 -22.67
C ILE A 256 11.22 6.43 -23.29
N ASN A 257 11.17 5.31 -24.00
CA ASN A 257 12.25 4.90 -24.87
C ASN A 257 12.39 5.97 -25.96
N THR A 258 13.25 6.96 -25.70
CA THR A 258 13.80 7.81 -26.75
C THR A 258 14.62 6.89 -27.65
N SER A 259 13.97 6.36 -28.67
CA SER A 259 14.58 5.62 -29.77
C SER A 259 15.23 6.58 -30.74
#